data_AF-A0A2D4ST22-F1
#
_entry.id   AF-A0A2D4ST22-F1
#
_cell.length_a   1.000
_cell.length_b   1.000
_cell.length_c   1.000
_cell.angle_alpha   90.00
_cell.angle_beta   90.00
_cell.angle_gamma   90.00
#
_symmetry.space_group_name_H-M   'P 1'
#
loop_
_entity.id
_entity.type
_entity.pdbx_description
1 polymer ?
#
loop_
_entity_poly.entity_id
_entity_poly.type
_entity_poly.pdbx_seq_one_letter_code
_entity_poly.pdbx_strand_id
1 'polypeptide(L)'
;MFALYEGSGGNPAVAEDVIAYHERIGEPTFPVLADGSGLLAGSTPMTQEHHPEMCALTPEFEIISCYKGHGGYEQALADIKAHAGL
;
A
#
# COMPACT_ATOMS: atom_id res chain seq x y z
N MET A 1 5.08 5.94 0.96
CA MET A 1 4.33 4.74 1.38
C MET A 1 2.87 4.97 1.04
N PHE A 2 2.27 4.11 0.22
CA PHE A 2 0.83 4.11 -0.06
C PHE A 2 0.25 2.87 0.61
N ALA A 3 -0.82 3.03 1.38
CA ALA A 3 -1.56 1.92 1.96
C ALA A 3 -2.89 1.78 1.18
N LEU A 4 -3.05 0.65 0.49
CA LEU A 4 -4.33 0.27 -0.09
C LEU A 4 -5.08 -0.54 0.97
N TYR A 5 -6.24 -0.05 1.37
CA TYR A 5 -7.10 -0.74 2.34
C TYR A 5 -8.42 -1.13 1.68
N GLU A 6 -8.80 -2.38 1.88
CA GLU A 6 -10.15 -2.89 1.63
C GLU A 6 -10.74 -3.25 3.01
N GLY A 7 -11.96 -2.80 3.32
CA GLY A 7 -12.68 -3.30 4.50
C GLY A 7 -13.40 -2.31 5.41
N SER A 8 -13.53 -1.01 5.09
CA SER A 8 -14.51 -0.13 5.76
C SER A 8 -15.85 -0.07 5.03
N GLY A 9 -15.85 -0.37 3.73
CA GLY A 9 -17.02 -0.48 2.85
C GLY A 9 -16.85 -1.68 1.93
N GLY A 10 -17.97 -2.29 1.56
CA GLY A 10 -17.97 -3.43 0.63
C GLY A 10 -17.36 -3.06 -0.72
N ASN A 11 -16.99 -4.08 -1.51
CA ASN A 11 -16.44 -3.85 -2.85
C ASN A 11 -17.43 -3.15 -3.78
N PRO A 12 -17.01 -2.09 -4.51
CA PRO A 12 -15.65 -1.52 -4.57
C PRO A 12 -15.38 -0.46 -3.49
N ALA A 13 -14.10 -0.26 -3.14
CA ALA A 13 -13.66 0.81 -2.24
C ALA A 13 -14.06 2.22 -2.77
N VAL A 14 -14.60 3.06 -1.90
CA VAL A 14 -15.08 4.42 -2.22
C VAL A 14 -14.35 5.50 -1.39
N ALA A 15 -14.58 6.77 -1.71
CA ALA A 15 -13.92 7.90 -1.03
C ALA A 15 -14.28 7.96 0.46
N GLU A 16 -15.50 7.58 0.83
CA GLU A 16 -15.97 7.52 2.21
C GLU A 16 -15.15 6.52 3.05
N ASP A 17 -14.68 5.43 2.43
CA ASP A 17 -13.83 4.43 3.10
C ASP A 17 -12.49 5.02 3.52
N VAL A 18 -11.93 5.91 2.69
CA VAL A 18 -10.68 6.62 2.96
C VAL A 18 -10.84 7.52 4.18
N ILE A 19 -11.91 8.32 4.22
CA ILE A 19 -12.19 9.24 5.32
C ILE A 19 -12.36 8.45 6.63
N ALA A 20 -13.21 7.43 6.60
CA ALA A 20 -13.45 6.57 7.77
C ALA A 20 -12.17 5.88 8.25
N TYR A 21 -11.33 5.40 7.33
CA TYR A 21 -10.06 4.78 7.69
C TYR A 21 -9.06 5.79 8.26
N HIS A 22 -8.93 6.96 7.63
CA HIS A 22 -8.04 8.05 8.06
C HIS A 22 -8.35 8.50 9.49
N GLU A 23 -9.64 8.71 9.81
CA GLU A 23 -10.09 9.01 11.17
C GLU A 23 -9.82 7.85 12.14
N ARG A 24 -10.09 6.62 11.71
CA ARG A 24 -9.93 5.42 12.56
C ARG A 24 -8.49 5.15 12.98
N ILE A 25 -7.52 5.33 12.08
CA ILE A 25 -6.10 5.09 12.38
C ILE A 25 -5.38 6.34 12.94
N GLY A 26 -6.09 7.44 13.12
CA GLY A 26 -5.61 8.64 13.82
C GLY A 26 -4.82 9.61 12.94
N GLU A 27 -5.37 9.98 11.78
CA GLU A 27 -4.84 11.03 10.89
C GLU A 27 -3.36 10.82 10.51
N PRO A 28 -3.06 9.75 9.75
CA PRO A 28 -1.69 9.42 9.38
C PRO A 28 -1.06 10.53 8.53
N THR A 29 0.26 10.67 8.64
CA THR A 29 1.06 11.60 7.81
C THR A 29 1.33 11.09 6.40
N PHE A 30 0.79 9.93 6.03
CA PHE A 30 0.90 9.32 4.71
C PHE A 30 -0.47 9.30 4.02
N PRO A 31 -0.50 9.35 2.68
CA PRO A 31 -1.76 9.31 1.94
C PRO A 31 -2.44 7.95 2.06
N VAL A 32 -3.76 7.98 2.18
CA VAL A 32 -4.65 6.81 2.08
C VAL A 32 -5.50 7.00 0.82
N LEU A 33 -5.65 5.96 0.01
CA LEU A 33 -6.33 6.01 -1.28
C LEU A 33 -7.35 4.85 -1.38
N ALA A 34 -8.49 5.10 -2.02
CA ALA A 34 -9.43 4.06 -2.42
C ALA A 34 -9.17 3.65 -3.87
N ASP A 35 -8.84 2.37 -4.08
CA ASP A 35 -8.67 1.77 -5.41
C ASP A 35 -9.91 0.96 -5.81
N GLY A 36 -11.07 1.62 -5.91
CA GLY A 36 -12.33 0.94 -6.22
C GLY A 36 -12.35 0.22 -7.58
N SER A 37 -11.49 0.62 -8.51
CA SER A 37 -11.31 -0.04 -9.80
C SER A 37 -10.29 -1.20 -9.79
N GLY A 38 -9.55 -1.39 -8.68
CA GLY A 38 -8.48 -2.38 -8.57
C GLY A 38 -7.30 -2.14 -9.53
N LEU A 39 -7.14 -0.92 -10.06
CA LEU A 39 -6.14 -0.62 -11.07
C LEU A 39 -4.74 -0.49 -10.47
N LEU A 40 -4.64 0.12 -9.27
CA LEU A 40 -3.36 0.22 -8.57
C LEU A 40 -2.90 -1.15 -8.14
N ALA A 41 -3.76 -1.94 -7.49
CA ALA A 41 -3.42 -3.29 -7.10
C ALA A 41 -3.06 -4.17 -8.32
N GLY A 42 -3.85 -4.11 -9.40
CA GLY A 42 -3.58 -4.84 -10.64
C GLY A 42 -2.32 -4.40 -11.39
N SER A 43 -1.80 -3.20 -11.13
CA SER A 43 -0.52 -2.72 -11.68
C SER A 43 0.70 -3.20 -10.89
N THR A 44 0.49 -3.95 -9.81
CA THR A 44 1.55 -4.45 -8.95
C THR A 44 1.51 -5.98 -8.85
N PRO A 45 2.60 -6.63 -8.41
CA PRO A 45 2.57 -8.05 -8.04
C PRO A 45 1.70 -8.39 -6.82
N MET A 46 0.95 -7.44 -6.27
CA MET A 46 0.05 -7.67 -5.14
C MET A 46 -1.08 -8.62 -5.55
N THR A 47 -1.30 -9.64 -4.73
CA THR A 47 -2.34 -10.63 -4.99
C THR A 47 -3.69 -10.23 -4.43
N GLN A 48 -3.71 -9.33 -3.45
CA GLN A 48 -4.90 -9.02 -2.65
C GLN A 48 -5.50 -10.23 -1.93
N GLU A 49 -4.80 -11.37 -1.89
CA GLU A 49 -5.22 -12.56 -1.13
C GLU A 49 -4.76 -12.49 0.33
N HIS A 50 -3.77 -11.64 0.61
CA HIS A 50 -3.16 -11.48 1.92
C HIS A 50 -3.11 -9.99 2.24
N HIS A 51 -3.44 -9.63 3.48
CA HIS A 51 -3.38 -8.24 3.91
C HIS A 51 -2.64 -8.14 5.26
N PRO A 52 -1.84 -7.08 5.48
CA PRO A 52 -1.47 -6.04 4.52
C PRO A 52 -0.51 -6.56 3.44
N GLU A 53 -0.52 -5.93 2.27
CA GLU A 53 0.51 -6.08 1.23
C GLU A 53 1.21 -4.74 1.01
N MET A 54 2.49 -4.76 0.66
CA MET A 54 3.32 -3.56 0.53
C MET A 54 4.26 -3.71 -0.65
N CYS A 55 4.46 -2.64 -1.42
CA CYS A 55 5.51 -2.57 -2.44
C CYS A 55 6.43 -1.38 -2.19
N ALA A 56 7.73 -1.58 -2.43
CA ALA A 56 8.74 -0.55 -2.49
C ALA A 56 8.92 -0.08 -3.94
N LEU A 57 8.94 1.24 -4.14
CA LEU A 57 8.98 1.89 -5.44
C LEU A 57 10.17 2.86 -5.51
N THR A 58 10.77 3.00 -6.68
CA THR A 58 11.71 4.09 -6.99
C THR A 58 10.96 5.42 -7.20
N PRO A 59 11.66 6.58 -7.20
CA PRO A 59 11.06 7.86 -7.59
C PRO A 59 10.45 7.87 -9.00
N GLU A 60 10.95 7.02 -9.90
CA GLU A 60 10.45 6.81 -11.26
C GLU A 60 9.26 5.83 -11.34
N PHE A 61 8.74 5.40 -10.18
CA PHE A 61 7.65 4.43 -10.04
C PHE A 61 7.99 3.01 -10.53
N GLU A 62 9.26 2.62 -10.51
CA GLU A 62 9.65 1.23 -10.75
C GLU A 62 9.51 0.41 -9.46
N ILE A 63 8.96 -0.81 -9.56
CA ILE A 63 8.80 -1.70 -8.41
C ILE A 63 10.14 -2.37 -8.10
N ILE A 64 10.65 -2.15 -6.89
CA ILE A 64 11.86 -2.78 -6.37
C ILE A 64 11.50 -4.16 -5.80
N SER A 65 10.49 -4.20 -4.92
CA SER A 65 10.06 -5.40 -4.21
C SER A 65 8.63 -5.26 -3.68
N CYS A 66 7.98 -6.40 -3.43
CA CYS A 66 6.67 -6.46 -2.76
C CYS A 66 6.64 -7.55 -1.70
N TYR A 67 5.93 -7.28 -0.61
CA TYR A 67 5.86 -8.08 0.61
C TYR A 67 4.41 -8.31 1.01
N LYS A 68 4.14 -9.46 1.64
CA LYS A 68 2.83 -9.83 2.19
C LYS A 68 2.92 -9.98 3.71
N GLY A 69 1.83 -9.64 4.38
CA GLY A 69 1.66 -9.80 5.83
C GLY A 69 2.27 -8.68 6.66
N HIS A 70 2.07 -8.77 7.98
CA HIS A 70 2.61 -7.81 8.93
C HIS A 70 4.14 -7.93 9.02
N GLY A 71 4.85 -6.80 8.91
CA GLY A 71 6.28 -6.73 9.18
C GLY A 71 7.21 -6.52 7.97
N GLY A 72 6.70 -6.50 6.74
CA GLY A 72 7.51 -6.31 5.52
C GLY A 72 8.19 -4.94 5.37
N TYR A 73 7.93 -3.98 6.27
CA TYR A 73 8.41 -2.61 6.14
C TYR A 73 9.94 -2.49 6.34
N GLU A 74 10.54 -3.32 7.20
CA GLU A 74 11.99 -3.29 7.45
C GLU A 74 12.74 -3.84 6.24
N GLN A 75 12.23 -4.92 5.64
CA GLN A 75 12.78 -5.50 4.42
C GLN A 75 12.59 -4.55 3.24
N ALA A 76 11.42 -3.95 3.08
CA ALA A 76 11.18 -2.92 2.06
C ALA A 76 12.13 -1.72 2.22
N LEU A 77 12.39 -1.27 3.45
CA LEU A 77 13.34 -0.20 3.71
C LEU A 77 14.79 -0.63 3.41
N ALA A 78 15.17 -1.87 3.73
CA ALA A 78 16.48 -2.41 3.39
C ALA A 78 16.69 -2.48 1.88
N ASP A 79 15.68 -2.90 1.11
CA ASP A 79 15.74 -2.93 -0.35
C ASP A 79 15.87 -1.53 -0.95
N ILE A 80 15.13 -0.55 -0.42
CA ILE A 80 15.25 0.85 -0.84
C ILE A 80 16.67 1.37 -0.61
N LYS A 81 17.27 1.07 0.55
CA LYS A 81 18.66 1.45 0.85
C LYS A 81 19.64 0.78 -0.10
N ALA A 82 19.51 -0.54 -0.28
CA ALA A 82 20.36 -1.30 -1.19
C ALA A 82 20.26 -0.78 -2.64
N HIS A 83 19.04 -0.47 -3.10
CA HIS A 83 18.81 0.13 -4.42
C HIS A 83 19.44 1.53 -4.54
N ALA A 84 19.41 2.32 -3.47
CA ALA A 84 20.06 3.62 -3.40
C ALA A 84 21.59 3.55 -3.18
N GLY A 85 22.16 2.35 -3.01
CA GLY A 85 23.59 2.14 -2.73
C GLY A 85 24.03 2.48 -1.30
N LEU A 86 23.12 2.38 -0.33
CA LEU A 86 23.33 2.65 1.10
C LEU A 86 23.39 1.39 1.97
#